data_AF-A0A9E7L726-F1
#
_entry.id   AF-A0A9E7L726-F1
#
_cell.length_a   1.000
_cell.length_b   1.000
_cell.length_c   1.000
_cell.angle_alpha   90.00
_cell.angle_beta   90.00
_cell.angle_gamma   90.00
#
_symmetry.space_group_name_H-M   'P 1'
#
loop_
_entity.id
_entity.type
_entity.pdbx_description
1 polymer ?
#
loop_
_entity_poly.entity_id
_entity_poly.type
_entity_poly.pdbx_seq_one_letter_code
_entity_poly.pdbx_strand_id
1 'polypeptide(L)'
;MSNKLASDVDFKLLDVVFVFTTQSELFLGRSYKLLSVLEFNSTRKRMSVILQDEEGKLLLLSKGADSVMFERLAQDGREFEDKTKEQMHEYADAGLRTLVLAYRQLDEEEYKSFNEKFMAAKNSVSADRDEKIEEAADSIERDLILLGATAVEDKLQNGVPECIDKLAQAGIKIWVLTGDKMETAINIGYACSLLRQGMKQIIITLDRPEIIRLEKGGNKDAFAKVTRLVKAGTGKVTLGIGDGANDVGMLQEADIGVGISGAEGMQAVMASDVAIAQFRFLERLLLVHGHWCYQRISSMFPMLYQEGVQNVLFSWLRILGWMFNGVCNGVMIFFFCTTALQHQAFRKGGEVVDFAVLGATMYTCVVWVVNCQMALSVSYFTLIQHIFIWGGIALWYLFLLAYGAITPTLSTSAFMVFVEGLAPAPSYWITALFVVVATLIPFFTYSVIRMRFFPMYHNMIQWLRFDGHADDPEYCQVVRQRSVRPTTVGVSARIDAKLHSQPAASRRESS
;
A
#
# COMPACT_ATOMS: atom_id res chain seq x y z
N MET A 1 27.06 -10.59 6.79
CA MET A 1 27.61 -10.04 8.05
C MET A 1 28.68 -10.94 8.67
N SER A 2 28.48 -12.26 8.74
CA SER A 2 29.51 -13.25 9.17
C SER A 2 30.88 -13.09 8.47
N ASN A 3 30.90 -12.72 7.18
CA ASN A 3 32.16 -12.51 6.45
C ASN A 3 32.99 -11.32 6.97
N LYS A 4 32.37 -10.31 7.61
CA LYS A 4 33.08 -9.14 8.16
C LYS A 4 33.79 -9.46 9.48
N LEU A 5 33.14 -10.22 10.36
CA LEU A 5 33.73 -10.66 11.62
C LEU A 5 34.92 -11.61 11.39
N ALA A 6 34.81 -12.53 10.42
CA ALA A 6 35.95 -13.35 10.00
C ALA A 6 37.11 -12.48 9.48
N SER A 7 36.84 -11.46 8.66
CA SER A 7 37.90 -10.58 8.15
C SER A 7 38.57 -9.69 9.20
N ASP A 8 37.87 -9.38 10.29
CA ASP A 8 38.40 -8.59 11.42
C ASP A 8 39.22 -9.45 12.40
N VAL A 9 38.96 -10.76 12.46
CA VAL A 9 39.75 -11.74 13.21
C VAL A 9 40.68 -12.45 12.23
N ASP A 10 41.73 -11.80 11.75
CA ASP A 10 42.87 -12.39 11.03
C ASP A 10 42.56 -13.37 9.85
N PHE A 11 41.31 -13.45 9.38
CA PHE A 11 40.80 -14.37 8.36
C PHE A 11 40.16 -13.61 7.20
N LYS A 12 40.94 -13.22 6.20
CA LYS A 12 40.39 -12.60 4.98
C LYS A 12 39.84 -13.65 4.02
N LEU A 13 38.57 -13.51 3.65
CA LEU A 13 37.92 -14.30 2.62
C LEU A 13 38.20 -13.64 1.25
N LEU A 14 39.15 -14.19 0.49
CA LEU A 14 39.40 -13.85 -0.92
C LEU A 14 39.14 -15.13 -1.71
N ASP A 15 38.10 -15.15 -2.54
CA ASP A 15 37.68 -16.27 -3.42
C ASP A 15 38.34 -17.64 -3.06
N VAL A 16 37.84 -18.21 -1.97
CA VAL A 16 38.22 -19.49 -1.36
C VAL A 16 39.73 -19.74 -1.15
N VAL A 17 40.43 -18.74 -0.62
CA VAL A 17 41.71 -18.90 0.09
C VAL A 17 41.55 -18.32 1.50
N PHE A 18 41.74 -19.15 2.53
CA PHE A 18 41.82 -18.64 3.91
C PHE A 18 43.26 -18.26 4.19
N VAL A 19 43.48 -16.98 4.49
CA VAL A 19 44.76 -16.45 4.91
C VAL A 19 44.75 -16.38 6.44
N PHE A 20 45.70 -17.07 7.09
CA PHE A 20 45.91 -16.96 8.53
C PHE A 20 46.98 -15.89 8.82
N THR A 21 46.75 -15.01 9.79
CA THR A 21 47.83 -14.24 10.42
C THR A 21 47.83 -14.52 11.92
N THR A 22 48.78 -15.31 12.40
CA THR A 22 49.18 -15.25 13.81
C THR A 22 50.27 -14.19 13.91
N GLN A 23 50.38 -13.46 15.04
CA GLN A 23 51.28 -12.33 15.33
C GLN A 23 52.81 -12.57 15.14
N SER A 24 53.21 -13.09 13.99
CA SER A 24 54.56 -13.35 13.52
C SER A 24 54.41 -13.76 12.04
N GLU A 25 54.55 -12.76 11.15
CA GLU A 25 54.75 -12.76 9.68
C GLU A 25 54.84 -14.10 8.92
N LEU A 26 53.83 -14.97 8.99
CA LEU A 26 53.72 -16.11 8.06
C LEU A 26 52.29 -16.21 7.51
N PHE A 27 52.11 -15.76 6.27
CA PHE A 27 50.88 -15.95 5.50
C PHE A 27 50.78 -17.41 5.07
N LEU A 28 50.06 -18.24 5.81
CA LEU A 28 49.61 -19.54 5.28
C LEU A 28 48.33 -19.30 4.49
N GLY A 29 48.43 -19.27 3.16
CA GLY A 29 47.27 -19.35 2.28
C GLY A 29 46.86 -20.81 2.13
N ARG A 30 45.65 -21.17 2.56
CA ARG A 30 45.05 -22.48 2.28
C ARG A 30 43.90 -22.32 1.31
N SER A 31 44.00 -22.97 0.15
CA SER A 31 42.97 -23.01 -0.87
C SER A 31 41.99 -24.15 -0.58
N TYR A 32 40.69 -23.84 -0.54
CA TYR A 32 39.66 -24.87 -0.44
C TYR A 32 38.86 -24.90 -1.73
N LYS A 33 38.54 -26.10 -2.21
CA LYS A 33 37.64 -26.26 -3.35
C LYS A 33 36.22 -26.46 -2.84
N LEU A 34 35.33 -25.52 -3.15
CA LEU A 34 33.90 -25.66 -2.87
C LEU A 34 33.28 -26.69 -3.82
N LEU A 35 32.82 -27.82 -3.26
CA LEU A 35 32.26 -28.91 -4.05
C LEU A 35 30.74 -28.84 -4.16
N SER A 36 30.05 -28.52 -3.07
CA SER A 36 28.58 -28.45 -3.04
C SER A 36 28.10 -27.44 -2.00
N VAL A 37 27.00 -26.77 -2.31
CA VAL A 37 26.30 -25.85 -1.42
C VAL A 37 24.88 -26.35 -1.21
N LEU A 38 24.55 -26.63 0.04
CA LEU A 38 23.19 -26.94 0.50
C LEU A 38 22.58 -25.64 1.02
N GLU A 39 21.76 -25.01 0.19
CA GLU A 39 21.19 -23.70 0.47
C GLU A 39 20.29 -23.67 1.70
N PHE A 40 20.18 -22.48 2.28
CA PHE A 40 19.25 -22.22 3.37
C PHE A 40 17.81 -22.26 2.85
N ASN A 41 16.96 -22.99 3.56
CA ASN A 41 15.52 -22.97 3.35
C ASN A 41 14.80 -22.81 4.69
N SER A 42 13.68 -22.08 4.72
CA SER A 42 12.85 -21.83 5.89
C SER A 42 12.35 -23.10 6.57
N THR A 43 12.17 -24.19 5.81
CA THR A 43 11.81 -25.52 6.35
C THR A 43 12.98 -26.17 7.09
N ARG A 44 14.19 -26.08 6.52
CA ARG A 44 15.41 -26.74 7.03
C ARG A 44 16.08 -25.98 8.17
N LYS A 45 15.98 -24.64 8.16
CA LYS A 45 16.61 -23.71 9.12
C LYS A 45 18.13 -23.87 9.30
N ARG A 46 18.82 -24.38 8.28
CA ARG A 46 20.27 -24.62 8.25
C ARG A 46 20.82 -24.46 6.83
N MET A 47 22.13 -24.25 6.73
CA MET A 47 22.89 -24.18 5.49
C MET A 47 24.18 -24.96 5.68
N SER A 48 24.56 -25.73 4.67
CA SER A 48 25.78 -26.54 4.73
C SER A 48 26.60 -26.39 3.45
N VAL A 49 27.91 -26.51 3.58
CA VAL A 49 28.86 -26.46 2.46
C VAL A 49 29.81 -27.64 2.57
N ILE A 50 30.13 -28.24 1.42
CA ILE A 50 31.12 -29.31 1.32
C ILE A 50 32.35 -28.75 0.65
N LEU A 51 33.47 -28.83 1.34
CA LEU A 51 34.77 -28.32 0.92
C LEU A 51 35.77 -29.46 0.77
N GLN A 52 36.74 -29.28 -0.11
CA GLN A 52 37.91 -30.12 -0.22
C GLN A 52 39.16 -29.29 0.11
N ASP A 53 39.96 -29.75 1.06
CA ASP A 53 41.25 -29.14 1.42
C ASP A 53 42.34 -29.51 0.39
N GLU A 54 43.50 -28.85 0.45
CA GLU A 54 44.66 -29.10 -0.42
C GLU A 54 45.20 -30.53 -0.26
N GLU A 55 45.03 -31.13 0.92
CA GLU A 55 45.38 -32.52 1.23
C GLU A 55 44.35 -33.54 0.69
N GLY A 56 43.32 -33.09 -0.03
CA GLY A 56 42.26 -33.95 -0.57
C GLY A 56 41.15 -34.32 0.42
N LYS A 57 41.28 -33.94 1.70
CA LYS A 57 40.29 -34.20 2.75
C LYS A 57 38.97 -33.47 2.49
N LEU A 58 37.85 -34.18 2.65
CA LEU A 58 36.51 -33.64 2.47
C LEU A 58 35.93 -33.20 3.82
N LEU A 59 35.44 -31.98 3.87
CA LEU A 59 34.89 -31.34 5.06
C LEU A 59 33.47 -30.83 4.77
N LEU A 60 32.50 -31.31 5.55
CA LEU A 60 31.16 -30.76 5.61
C LEU A 60 31.12 -29.73 6.75
N LEU A 61 30.80 -28.48 6.43
CA LEU A 61 30.53 -27.44 7.41
C LEU A 61 29.05 -27.11 7.39
N SER A 62 28.40 -27.11 8.55
CA SER A 62 26.98 -26.81 8.68
C SER A 62 26.74 -25.73 9.73
N LYS A 63 25.87 -24.77 9.39
CA LYS A 63 25.42 -23.70 10.28
C LYS A 63 23.91 -23.65 10.31
N GLY A 64 23.31 -23.51 11.50
CA GLY A 64 21.86 -23.51 11.61
C GLY A 64 21.34 -23.14 12.99
N ALA A 65 20.02 -23.25 13.15
CA ALA A 65 19.35 -23.07 14.43
C ALA A 65 19.68 -24.22 15.41
N ASP A 66 19.79 -23.87 16.69
CA ASP A 66 19.86 -24.78 17.84
C ASP A 66 18.90 -25.98 17.73
N SER A 67 17.62 -25.71 17.46
CA SER A 67 16.57 -26.74 17.46
C SER A 67 16.78 -27.83 16.40
N VAL A 68 17.57 -27.58 15.36
CA VAL A 68 17.78 -28.50 14.23
C VAL A 68 19.18 -29.13 14.29
N MET A 69 20.17 -28.37 14.75
CA MET A 69 21.57 -28.78 14.74
C MET A 69 21.87 -29.80 15.86
N PHE A 70 21.33 -29.63 17.06
CA PHE A 70 21.57 -30.56 18.18
C PHE A 70 21.03 -31.98 17.94
N GLU A 71 19.96 -32.12 17.16
CA GLU A 71 19.40 -33.43 16.77
C GLU A 71 20.31 -34.21 15.81
N ARG A 72 21.22 -33.51 15.11
CA ARG A 72 22.09 -34.06 14.07
C ARG A 72 23.52 -34.32 14.53
N LEU A 73 23.83 -34.03 15.79
CA LEU A 73 25.14 -34.31 16.36
C LEU A 73 25.36 -35.81 16.58
N ALA A 74 26.55 -36.28 16.21
CA ALA A 74 27.02 -37.64 16.50
C ALA A 74 27.12 -37.88 18.02
N GLN A 75 27.16 -39.14 18.46
CA GLN A 75 27.18 -39.46 19.89
C GLN A 75 28.50 -39.03 20.57
N ASP A 76 29.61 -39.10 19.83
CA ASP A 76 30.95 -38.63 20.15
C ASP A 76 31.16 -37.12 19.93
N GLY A 77 30.39 -36.52 19.02
CA GLY A 77 30.42 -35.09 18.71
C GLY A 77 29.72 -34.16 19.72
N ARG A 78 29.27 -34.68 20.87
CA ARG A 78 28.42 -34.00 21.86
C ARG A 78 29.12 -33.56 23.15
N GLU A 79 30.45 -33.69 23.23
CA GLU A 79 31.21 -33.42 24.46
C GLU A 79 30.90 -32.04 25.11
N PHE A 80 30.71 -31.00 24.29
CA PHE A 80 30.43 -29.64 24.75
C PHE A 80 28.96 -29.22 24.58
N GLU A 81 28.04 -30.17 24.34
CA GLU A 81 26.63 -29.88 24.04
C GLU A 81 25.97 -29.08 25.18
N ASP A 82 26.08 -29.55 26.42
CA ASP A 82 25.41 -28.93 27.57
C ASP A 82 25.92 -27.52 27.86
N LYS A 83 27.25 -27.33 27.85
CA LYS A 83 27.87 -26.00 28.04
C LYS A 83 27.48 -25.02 26.93
N THR A 84 27.45 -25.50 25.69
CA THR A 84 27.09 -24.65 24.55
C THR A 84 25.62 -24.27 24.60
N LYS A 85 24.73 -25.18 25.01
CA LYS A 85 23.31 -24.86 25.25
C LYS A 85 23.13 -23.79 26.31
N GLU A 86 23.84 -23.90 27.44
CA GLU A 86 23.78 -22.89 28.51
C GLU A 86 24.22 -21.50 28.01
N GLN A 87 25.36 -21.43 27.31
CA GLN A 87 25.83 -20.17 26.72
C GLN A 87 24.88 -19.61 25.67
N MET A 88 24.28 -20.47 24.84
CA MET A 88 23.28 -20.04 23.86
C MET A 88 22.02 -19.51 24.51
N HIS A 89 21.59 -20.09 25.63
CA HIS A 89 20.49 -19.55 26.42
C HIS A 89 20.83 -18.17 26.97
N GLU A 90 22.03 -17.99 27.53
CA GLU A 90 22.49 -16.67 27.99
C GLU A 90 22.53 -15.63 26.86
N TYR A 91 23.01 -16.01 25.67
CA TYR A 91 23.01 -15.13 24.50
C TYR A 91 21.61 -14.81 23.97
N ALA A 92 20.70 -15.80 23.99
CA ALA A 92 19.32 -15.59 23.60
C ALA A 92 18.59 -14.68 24.60
N ASP A 93 18.86 -14.83 25.90
CA ASP A 93 18.37 -13.97 26.97
C ASP A 93 18.91 -12.54 26.83
N ALA A 94 20.15 -12.39 26.35
CA ALA A 94 20.74 -11.10 25.98
C ALA A 94 20.22 -10.53 24.63
N GLY A 95 19.37 -11.25 23.90
CA GLY A 95 18.75 -10.78 22.66
C GLY A 95 19.60 -10.95 21.41
N LEU A 96 20.66 -11.75 21.50
CA LEU A 96 21.54 -12.03 20.38
C LEU A 96 20.96 -13.19 19.55
N ARG A 97 21.03 -13.07 18.23
CA ARG A 97 20.66 -14.15 17.34
C ARG A 97 21.74 -15.22 17.36
N THR A 98 21.40 -16.39 17.90
CA THR A 98 22.34 -17.49 18.04
C THR A 98 22.30 -18.46 16.86
N LEU A 99 23.46 -18.92 16.40
CA LEU A 99 23.59 -20.00 15.42
C LEU A 99 24.60 -21.04 15.91
N VAL A 100 24.30 -22.31 15.68
CA VAL A 100 25.21 -23.44 15.95
C VAL A 100 26.06 -23.70 14.72
N LEU A 101 27.35 -23.94 14.95
CA LEU A 101 28.31 -24.37 13.95
C LEU A 101 28.74 -25.80 14.26
N ALA A 102 28.65 -26.67 13.27
CA ALA A 102 29.11 -28.05 13.36
C ALA A 102 29.84 -28.44 12.08
N TYR A 103 30.74 -29.41 12.19
CA TYR A 103 31.47 -29.94 11.05
C TYR A 103 31.52 -31.46 11.07
N ARG A 104 31.79 -32.07 9.92
CA ARG A 104 32.05 -33.50 9.79
C ARG A 104 33.08 -33.75 8.71
N GLN A 105 34.00 -34.68 8.96
CA GLN A 105 34.89 -35.18 7.93
C GLN A 105 34.16 -36.25 7.13
N LEU A 106 34.19 -36.14 5.80
CA LEU A 106 33.51 -37.08 4.90
C LEU A 106 34.52 -38.02 4.25
N ASP A 107 34.09 -39.26 4.03
CA ASP A 107 34.82 -40.21 3.20
C ASP A 107 34.51 -39.98 1.71
N GLU A 108 35.48 -40.29 0.83
CA GLU A 108 35.31 -40.09 -0.62
C GLU A 108 34.16 -40.92 -1.20
N GLU A 109 33.96 -42.14 -0.69
CA GLU A 109 32.88 -43.03 -1.14
C GLU A 109 31.51 -42.49 -0.74
N GLU A 110 31.40 -41.97 0.48
CA GLU A 110 30.17 -41.36 1.01
C GLU A 110 29.79 -40.12 0.18
N TYR A 111 30.77 -39.24 -0.10
CA TYR A 111 30.53 -38.07 -0.93
C TYR A 111 30.13 -38.42 -2.37
N LYS A 112 30.75 -39.44 -2.98
CA LYS A 112 30.37 -39.91 -4.32
C LYS A 112 28.91 -40.40 -4.34
N SER A 113 28.53 -41.23 -3.37
CA SER A 113 27.16 -41.74 -3.25
C SER A 113 26.14 -40.60 -3.05
N PHE A 114 26.48 -39.63 -2.21
CA PHE A 114 25.65 -38.43 -2.01
C PHE A 114 25.52 -37.61 -3.29
N ASN A 115 26.64 -37.32 -3.98
CA ASN A 115 26.63 -36.47 -5.17
C ASN A 115 25.82 -37.10 -6.31
N GLU A 116 25.87 -38.42 -6.48
CA GLU A 116 25.03 -39.15 -7.43
C GLU A 116 23.54 -38.99 -7.09
N LYS A 117 23.16 -39.23 -5.83
CA LYS A 117 21.76 -39.06 -5.36
C LYS A 117 21.28 -37.62 -5.50
N PHE A 118 22.12 -36.65 -5.12
CA PHE A 118 21.80 -35.23 -5.16
C PHE A 118 21.66 -34.73 -6.60
N MET A 119 22.54 -35.15 -7.51
CA MET A 119 22.42 -34.84 -8.94
C MET A 119 21.20 -35.50 -9.57
N ALA A 120 20.91 -36.76 -9.23
CA ALA A 120 19.70 -37.44 -9.68
C ALA A 120 18.43 -36.73 -9.20
N ALA A 121 18.38 -36.30 -7.93
CA ALA A 121 17.28 -35.52 -7.39
C ALA A 121 17.14 -34.16 -8.10
N LYS A 122 18.26 -33.45 -8.33
CA LYS A 122 18.27 -32.14 -8.99
C LYS A 122 17.84 -32.20 -10.45
N ASN A 123 18.17 -33.30 -11.16
CA ASN A 123 17.80 -33.54 -12.55
C ASN A 123 16.37 -34.11 -12.70
N SER A 124 15.69 -34.47 -11.61
CA SER A 124 14.32 -34.97 -11.67
C SER A 124 13.34 -33.83 -11.98
N VAL A 125 12.39 -34.09 -12.89
CA VAL A 125 11.36 -33.12 -13.35
C VAL A 125 10.00 -33.36 -12.64
N SER A 126 9.97 -34.25 -11.64
CA SER A 126 8.77 -34.57 -10.86
C SER A 126 8.40 -33.47 -9.86
N ALA A 127 7.12 -33.40 -9.47
CA ALA A 127 6.64 -32.51 -8.40
C ALA A 127 7.37 -32.73 -7.06
N ASP A 128 7.85 -33.94 -6.79
CA ASP A 128 8.54 -34.32 -5.54
C ASP A 128 10.04 -33.96 -5.54
N ARG A 129 10.48 -33.06 -6.43
CA ARG A 129 11.89 -32.68 -6.57
C ARG A 129 12.48 -32.13 -5.27
N ASP A 130 11.77 -31.22 -4.62
CA ASP A 130 12.27 -30.54 -3.41
C ASP A 130 12.36 -31.51 -2.22
N GLU A 131 11.46 -32.48 -2.13
CA GLU A 131 11.49 -33.51 -1.10
C GLU A 131 12.68 -34.46 -1.27
N LYS A 132 12.97 -34.89 -2.51
CA LYS A 132 14.13 -35.75 -2.80
C LYS A 132 15.46 -35.05 -2.54
N ILE A 133 15.52 -33.75 -2.84
CA ILE A 133 16.70 -32.92 -2.53
C ILE A 133 16.87 -32.83 -1.01
N GLU A 134 15.79 -32.64 -0.26
CA GLU A 134 15.85 -32.59 1.20
C GLU A 134 16.27 -33.92 1.81
N GLU A 135 15.73 -35.04 1.32
CA GLU A 135 16.09 -36.37 1.81
C GLU A 135 17.57 -36.68 1.58
N ALA A 136 18.10 -36.35 0.39
CA ALA A 136 19.51 -36.48 0.09
C ALA A 136 20.37 -35.59 1.00
N ALA A 137 19.94 -34.34 1.22
CA ALA A 137 20.67 -33.39 2.06
C ALA A 137 20.62 -33.78 3.56
N ASP A 138 19.49 -34.25 4.08
CA ASP A 138 19.37 -34.72 5.46
C ASP A 138 20.25 -35.95 5.72
N SER A 139 20.42 -36.83 4.72
CA SER A 139 21.25 -38.03 4.87
C SER A 139 22.72 -37.74 5.13
N ILE A 140 23.29 -36.70 4.50
CA ILE A 140 24.71 -36.34 4.66
C ILE A 140 24.96 -35.41 5.86
N GLU A 141 23.93 -34.73 6.36
CA GLU A 141 24.02 -33.79 7.48
C GLU A 141 23.79 -34.42 8.85
N ARG A 142 23.90 -35.75 8.96
CA ARG A 142 23.88 -36.47 10.25
C ARG A 142 25.28 -36.70 10.78
N ASP A 143 25.37 -37.06 12.05
CA ASP A 143 26.62 -37.41 12.72
C ASP A 143 27.65 -36.25 12.68
N LEU A 144 27.18 -35.03 12.92
CA LEU A 144 28.01 -33.83 12.96
C LEU A 144 28.74 -33.71 14.31
N ILE A 145 29.93 -33.09 14.29
CA ILE A 145 30.71 -32.74 15.48
C ILE A 145 30.48 -31.26 15.79
N LEU A 146 30.09 -30.96 17.03
CA LEU A 146 29.85 -29.58 17.46
C LEU A 146 31.16 -28.80 17.51
N LEU A 147 31.24 -27.67 16.79
CA LEU A 147 32.37 -26.76 16.85
C LEU A 147 32.13 -25.64 17.88
N GLY A 148 30.90 -25.12 17.93
CA GLY A 148 30.51 -24.08 18.87
C GLY A 148 29.27 -23.31 18.43
N ALA A 149 29.04 -22.16 19.06
CA ALA A 149 27.93 -21.26 18.74
C ALA A 149 28.45 -19.85 18.43
N THR A 150 27.67 -19.13 17.63
CA THR A 150 27.86 -17.71 17.36
C THR A 150 26.66 -16.95 17.87
N ALA A 151 26.88 -15.72 18.34
CA ALA A 151 25.84 -14.80 18.76
C ALA A 151 26.00 -13.49 17.99
N VAL A 152 24.97 -13.09 17.27
CA VAL A 152 24.99 -11.88 16.44
C VAL A 152 23.96 -10.91 16.98
N GLU A 153 24.42 -9.72 17.35
CA GLU A 153 23.53 -8.62 17.74
C GLU A 153 22.80 -8.09 16.51
N ASP A 154 21.46 -8.07 16.57
CA ASP A 154 20.65 -7.38 15.59
C ASP A 154 20.52 -5.91 15.98
N LYS A 155 21.27 -5.04 15.29
CA LYS A 155 21.28 -3.62 15.62
C LYS A 155 20.02 -2.95 15.09
N LEU A 156 19.32 -2.29 16.01
CA LEU A 156 18.22 -1.41 15.66
C LEU A 156 18.69 -0.30 14.70
N GLN A 157 17.79 0.14 13.82
CA GLN A 157 18.05 1.32 13.01
C GLN A 157 18.27 2.56 13.90
N ASN A 158 19.09 3.48 13.40
CA ASN A 158 19.38 4.73 14.11
C ASN A 158 18.11 5.52 14.41
N GLY A 159 17.87 5.84 15.68
CA GLY A 159 16.76 6.69 16.12
C GLY A 159 15.45 5.94 16.38
N VAL A 160 15.43 4.61 16.38
CA VAL A 160 14.21 3.81 16.63
C VAL A 160 13.68 4.00 18.05
N PRO A 161 14.49 3.87 19.13
CA PRO A 161 13.98 4.02 20.50
C PRO A 161 13.38 5.41 20.75
N GLU A 162 14.03 6.47 20.27
CA GLU A 162 13.57 7.84 20.44
C GLU A 162 12.28 8.11 19.66
N CYS A 163 12.15 7.54 18.45
CA CYS A 163 10.95 7.63 17.63
C CYS A 163 9.75 6.95 18.34
N ILE A 164 9.95 5.72 18.83
CA ILE A 164 8.93 4.95 19.54
C ILE A 164 8.47 5.68 20.80
N ASP A 165 9.40 6.22 21.60
CA ASP A 165 9.05 6.95 22.80
C ASP A 165 8.22 8.20 22.49
N LYS A 166 8.58 8.98 21.47
CA LYS A 166 7.78 10.15 21.04
C LYS A 166 6.40 9.77 20.50
N LEU A 167 6.29 8.70 19.72
CA LEU A 167 5.00 8.20 19.23
C LEU A 167 4.13 7.72 20.40
N ALA A 168 4.72 7.05 21.40
CA ALA A 168 4.02 6.63 22.61
C ALA A 168 3.57 7.83 23.46
N GLN A 169 4.41 8.87 23.63
CA GLN A 169 4.06 10.12 24.29
C GLN A 169 2.92 10.86 23.57
N ALA A 170 2.85 10.76 22.24
CA ALA A 170 1.73 11.28 21.44
C ALA A 170 0.43 10.46 21.57
N GLY A 171 0.43 9.38 22.37
CA GLY A 171 -0.74 8.55 22.64
C GLY A 171 -0.98 7.44 21.61
N ILE A 172 -0.05 7.22 20.67
CA ILE A 172 -0.15 6.16 19.67
C ILE A 172 0.21 4.82 20.33
N LYS A 173 -0.65 3.80 20.15
CA LYS A 173 -0.39 2.45 20.67
C LYS A 173 0.34 1.64 19.60
N ILE A 174 1.50 1.11 19.96
CA ILE A 174 2.42 0.42 19.05
C ILE A 174 2.35 -1.08 19.34
N TRP A 175 2.19 -1.87 18.28
CA TRP A 175 2.17 -3.32 18.32
C TRP A 175 3.29 -3.81 17.40
N VAL A 176 4.16 -4.68 17.91
CA VAL A 176 5.20 -5.31 17.11
C VAL A 176 4.73 -6.71 16.72
N LEU A 177 4.55 -6.92 15.42
CA LEU A 177 4.25 -8.24 14.86
C LEU A 177 5.54 -8.80 14.28
N THR A 178 5.98 -9.95 14.75
CA THR A 178 7.22 -10.59 14.29
C THR A 178 7.01 -12.09 14.09
N GLY A 179 7.75 -12.67 13.15
CA GLY A 179 7.84 -14.11 12.94
C GLY A 179 9.07 -14.75 13.59
N ASP A 180 9.82 -13.99 14.41
CA ASP A 180 11.00 -14.50 15.12
C ASP A 180 10.63 -15.18 16.45
N LYS A 181 11.64 -15.77 17.12
CA LYS A 181 11.49 -16.37 18.45
C LYS A 181 11.00 -15.35 19.48
N MET A 182 10.32 -15.86 20.50
CA MET A 182 9.73 -15.03 21.57
C MET A 182 10.80 -14.23 22.32
N GLU A 183 11.94 -14.86 22.61
CA GLU A 183 13.04 -14.25 23.36
C GLU A 183 13.63 -13.05 22.60
N THR A 184 13.86 -13.21 21.28
CA THR A 184 14.34 -12.10 20.44
C THR A 184 13.32 -10.96 20.39
N ALA A 185 12.03 -11.27 20.28
CA ALA A 185 10.97 -10.26 20.27
C ALA A 185 10.91 -9.45 21.57
N ILE A 186 11.08 -10.13 22.72
CA ILE A 186 11.14 -9.49 24.03
C ILE A 186 12.36 -8.56 24.13
N ASN A 187 13.53 -9.04 23.67
CA ASN A 187 14.75 -8.26 23.73
C ASN A 187 14.74 -7.05 22.79
N ILE A 188 14.23 -7.20 21.58
CA ILE A 188 13.94 -6.05 20.69
C ILE A 188 12.94 -5.10 21.37
N GLY A 189 11.93 -5.64 22.06
CA GLY A 189 10.97 -4.87 22.83
C GLY A 189 11.62 -4.00 23.91
N TYR A 190 12.60 -4.53 24.63
CA TYR A 190 13.39 -3.77 25.62
C TYR A 190 14.36 -2.77 24.95
N ALA A 191 15.06 -3.18 23.91
CA ALA A 191 16.01 -2.33 23.17
C ALA A 191 15.31 -1.12 22.53
N CYS A 192 14.09 -1.31 22.02
CA CYS A 192 13.23 -0.26 21.46
C CYS A 192 12.50 0.58 22.53
N SER A 193 12.73 0.33 23.83
CA SER A 193 12.02 0.98 24.95
C SER A 193 10.49 0.81 24.93
N LEU A 194 9.99 -0.20 24.20
CA LEU A 194 8.57 -0.57 24.16
C LEU A 194 8.17 -1.28 25.47
N LEU A 195 9.08 -2.14 25.96
CA LEU A 195 8.98 -2.79 27.26
C LEU A 195 9.88 -2.06 28.26
N ARG A 196 9.35 -1.75 29.45
CA ARG A 196 10.09 -1.08 30.54
C ARG A 196 10.24 -2.02 31.74
N GLN A 197 11.34 -1.88 32.46
CA GLN A 197 11.56 -2.60 33.72
C GLN A 197 10.43 -2.24 34.70
N GLY A 198 9.65 -3.25 35.12
CA GLY A 198 8.47 -3.09 35.98
C GLY A 198 7.12 -3.28 35.29
N MET A 199 7.08 -3.43 33.96
CA MET A 199 5.85 -3.85 33.28
C MET A 199 5.52 -5.32 33.57
N LYS A 200 4.28 -5.63 33.93
CA LYS A 200 3.82 -7.02 34.08
C LYS A 200 3.73 -7.66 32.69
N GLN A 201 4.55 -8.67 32.46
CA GLN A 201 4.49 -9.47 31.24
C GLN A 201 3.36 -10.49 31.33
N ILE A 202 2.54 -10.58 30.29
CA ILE A 202 1.49 -11.58 30.15
C ILE A 202 1.81 -12.38 28.89
N ILE A 203 2.25 -13.61 29.07
CA ILE A 203 2.58 -14.53 27.99
C ILE A 203 1.39 -15.45 27.77
N ILE A 204 0.91 -15.52 26.54
CA ILE A 204 -0.22 -16.38 26.14
C ILE A 204 0.34 -17.45 25.23
N THR A 205 0.47 -18.68 25.74
CA THR A 205 0.83 -19.87 24.97
C THR A 205 -0.35 -20.83 24.87
N LEU A 206 -0.40 -21.56 23.76
CA LEU A 206 -1.41 -22.59 23.49
C LEU A 206 -0.70 -23.91 23.20
N ASP A 207 -0.49 -24.72 24.23
CA ASP A 207 0.31 -25.96 24.14
C ASP A 207 -0.44 -27.14 23.48
N ARG A 208 -1.44 -26.86 22.63
CA ARG A 208 -2.19 -27.92 21.94
C ARG A 208 -1.42 -28.40 20.71
N PRO A 209 -1.26 -29.72 20.52
CA PRO A 209 -0.46 -30.28 19.42
C PRO A 209 -0.98 -29.89 18.02
N GLU A 210 -2.28 -29.62 17.88
CA GLU A 210 -2.88 -29.13 16.63
C GLU A 210 -2.45 -27.70 16.28
N ILE A 211 -2.31 -26.83 17.28
CA ILE A 211 -1.89 -25.43 17.10
C ILE A 211 -0.40 -25.38 16.80
N ILE A 212 0.41 -26.19 17.47
CA ILE A 212 1.85 -26.32 17.18
C ILE A 212 2.09 -26.78 15.72
N ARG A 213 1.21 -27.64 15.18
CA ARG A 213 1.26 -28.04 13.76
C ARG A 213 0.89 -26.88 12.82
N LEU A 214 -0.12 -26.08 13.18
CA LEU A 214 -0.51 -24.88 12.42
C LEU A 214 0.57 -23.79 12.44
N GLU A 215 1.22 -23.58 13.58
CA GLU A 215 2.35 -22.65 13.73
C GLU A 215 3.55 -23.07 12.87
N LYS A 216 3.87 -24.38 12.84
CA LYS A 216 4.90 -24.94 11.95
C LYS A 216 4.55 -24.79 10.46
N GLY A 217 3.26 -24.74 10.13
CA GLY A 217 2.76 -24.55 8.76
C GLY A 217 2.95 -23.13 8.21
N GLY A 218 3.21 -22.13 9.06
CA GLY A 218 3.52 -20.75 8.66
C GLY A 218 2.38 -20.07 7.88
N ASN A 219 1.54 -19.30 8.57
CA ASN A 219 0.45 -18.58 7.90
C ASN A 219 0.92 -17.20 7.42
N LYS A 220 1.13 -17.05 6.10
CA LYS A 220 1.52 -15.77 5.48
C LYS A 220 0.50 -14.65 5.69
N ASP A 221 -0.76 -14.99 5.97
CA ASP A 221 -1.84 -14.01 6.19
C ASP A 221 -2.06 -13.65 7.66
N ALA A 222 -1.21 -14.13 8.58
CA ALA A 222 -1.39 -13.90 10.00
C ALA A 222 -1.40 -12.41 10.35
N PHE A 223 -0.47 -11.62 9.80
CA PHE A 223 -0.34 -10.19 10.12
C PHE A 223 -1.54 -9.39 9.60
N ALA A 224 -2.05 -9.71 8.41
CA ALA A 224 -3.26 -9.11 7.85
C ALA A 224 -4.48 -9.40 8.73
N LYS A 225 -4.66 -10.65 9.19
CA LYS A 225 -5.78 -11.03 10.07
C LYS A 225 -5.75 -10.28 11.40
N VAL A 226 -4.59 -10.17 12.04
CA VAL A 226 -4.43 -9.40 13.29
C VAL A 226 -4.79 -7.93 13.05
N THR A 227 -4.30 -7.34 11.95
CA THR A 227 -4.59 -5.94 11.59
C THR A 227 -6.09 -5.71 11.39
N ARG A 228 -6.77 -6.60 10.67
CA ARG A 228 -8.22 -6.56 10.48
C ARG A 228 -8.98 -6.65 11.79
N LEU A 229 -8.57 -7.55 12.69
CA LEU A 229 -9.19 -7.72 14.01
C LEU A 229 -9.05 -6.47 14.87
N VAL A 230 -7.87 -5.85 14.90
CA VAL A 230 -7.64 -4.59 15.64
C VAL A 230 -8.46 -3.46 15.04
N LYS A 231 -8.49 -3.35 13.71
CA LYS A 231 -9.28 -2.34 12.99
C LYS A 231 -10.77 -2.46 13.28
N ALA A 232 -11.34 -3.65 13.07
CA ALA A 232 -12.77 -3.90 13.30
C ALA A 232 -13.15 -3.85 14.79
N GLY A 233 -12.29 -4.34 15.68
CA GLY A 233 -12.56 -4.41 17.11
C GLY A 233 -12.43 -3.06 17.83
N THR A 234 -11.51 -2.20 17.40
CA THR A 234 -11.30 -0.89 18.05
C THR A 234 -12.02 0.27 17.36
N GLY A 235 -12.31 0.16 16.07
CA GLY A 235 -12.86 1.24 15.26
C GLY A 235 -11.92 2.46 15.11
N LYS A 236 -10.64 2.30 15.44
CA LYS A 236 -9.61 3.35 15.32
C LYS A 236 -8.84 3.21 14.01
N VAL A 237 -8.23 4.31 13.58
CA VAL A 237 -7.33 4.33 12.42
C VAL A 237 -6.09 3.47 12.73
N THR A 238 -5.81 2.51 11.86
CA THR A 238 -4.63 1.63 11.97
C THR A 238 -3.55 2.02 10.95
N LEU A 239 -2.29 1.95 11.38
CA LEU A 239 -1.14 2.15 10.50
C LEU A 239 -0.30 0.88 10.52
N GLY A 240 -0.03 0.33 9.34
CA GLY A 240 0.90 -0.78 9.13
C GLY A 240 2.24 -0.26 8.64
N ILE A 241 3.35 -0.76 9.17
CA ILE A 241 4.70 -0.43 8.70
C ILE A 241 5.52 -1.70 8.51
N GLY A 242 6.23 -1.82 7.39
CA GLY A 242 7.05 -3.00 7.07
C GLY A 242 7.97 -2.77 5.88
N ASP A 243 8.96 -3.65 5.71
CA ASP A 243 9.98 -3.58 4.65
C ASP A 243 9.94 -4.81 3.72
N GLY A 244 9.37 -5.92 4.17
CA GLY A 244 9.43 -7.20 3.48
C GLY A 244 8.17 -7.60 2.72
N ALA A 245 8.30 -8.67 1.95
CA ALA A 245 7.19 -9.34 1.25
C ALA A 245 6.09 -9.83 2.22
N ASN A 246 6.50 -10.24 3.42
CA ASN A 246 5.61 -10.77 4.45
C ASN A 246 4.68 -9.69 5.01
N ASP A 247 5.06 -8.42 4.90
CA ASP A 247 4.31 -7.29 5.46
C ASP A 247 3.26 -6.75 4.50
N VAL A 248 3.34 -7.09 3.20
CA VAL A 248 2.43 -6.58 2.15
C VAL A 248 0.97 -6.77 2.53
N GLY A 249 0.61 -7.95 3.08
CA GLY A 249 -0.76 -8.22 3.51
C GLY A 249 -1.21 -7.34 4.69
N MET A 250 -0.31 -7.02 5.62
CA MET A 250 -0.59 -6.08 6.72
C MET A 250 -0.74 -4.65 6.21
N LEU A 251 0.16 -4.22 5.32
CA LEU A 251 0.16 -2.87 4.75
C LEU A 251 -1.13 -2.56 3.99
N GLN A 252 -1.63 -3.52 3.21
CA GLN A 252 -2.87 -3.38 2.45
C GLN A 252 -4.15 -3.42 3.30
N GLU A 253 -4.09 -4.06 4.48
CA GLU A 253 -5.25 -4.17 5.38
C GLU A 253 -5.38 -2.97 6.33
N ALA A 254 -4.26 -2.33 6.67
CA ALA A 254 -4.22 -1.12 7.48
C ALA A 254 -4.93 0.06 6.79
N ASP A 255 -5.37 1.07 7.56
CA ASP A 255 -5.92 2.30 6.96
C ASP A 255 -4.82 3.15 6.28
N ILE A 256 -3.59 3.02 6.76
CA ILE A 256 -2.41 3.67 6.20
C ILE A 256 -1.28 2.63 6.17
N GLY A 257 -0.80 2.29 4.97
CA GLY A 257 0.37 1.44 4.77
C GLY A 257 1.64 2.27 4.58
N VAL A 258 2.66 2.03 5.39
CA VAL A 258 3.98 2.67 5.26
C VAL A 258 5.04 1.62 4.91
N GLY A 259 5.62 1.73 3.71
CA GLY A 259 6.69 0.85 3.26
C GLY A 259 8.07 1.42 3.59
N ILE A 260 8.94 0.63 4.20
CA ILE A 260 10.34 0.99 4.39
C ILE A 260 11.15 0.49 3.19
N SER A 261 11.88 1.41 2.55
CA SER A 261 12.78 1.10 1.42
C SER A 261 14.08 0.48 1.94
N GLY A 262 14.07 -0.84 2.14
CA GLY A 262 15.22 -1.63 2.60
C GLY A 262 16.01 -2.33 1.48
N ALA A 263 17.06 -3.06 1.88
CA ALA A 263 17.87 -3.87 0.96
C ALA A 263 17.21 -5.20 0.57
N GLU A 264 16.17 -5.63 1.28
CA GLU A 264 15.49 -6.92 1.09
C GLU A 264 14.49 -6.92 -0.09
N GLY A 265 14.19 -5.75 -0.67
CA GLY A 265 13.37 -5.61 -1.88
C GLY A 265 12.47 -4.37 -1.85
N MET A 266 11.80 -4.09 -2.98
CA MET A 266 10.86 -2.96 -3.10
C MET A 266 9.38 -3.37 -2.95
N GLN A 267 9.10 -4.61 -2.56
CA GLN A 267 7.73 -5.15 -2.56
C GLN A 267 6.82 -4.42 -1.56
N ALA A 268 7.28 -4.19 -0.33
CA ALA A 268 6.55 -3.42 0.68
C ALA A 268 6.30 -1.98 0.23
N VAL A 269 7.34 -1.33 -0.34
CA VAL A 269 7.26 0.04 -0.86
C VAL A 269 6.21 0.16 -1.97
N MET A 270 6.21 -0.77 -2.92
CA MET A 270 5.26 -0.77 -4.04
C MET A 270 3.81 -1.04 -3.61
N ALA A 271 3.63 -1.71 -2.48
CA ALA A 271 2.31 -2.03 -1.93
C ALA A 271 1.83 -1.04 -0.85
N SER A 272 2.63 -0.02 -0.51
CA SER A 272 2.35 0.95 0.55
C SER A 272 1.79 2.28 0.02
N ASP A 273 1.08 3.02 0.86
CA ASP A 273 0.59 4.37 0.57
C ASP A 273 1.73 5.41 0.64
N VAL A 274 2.65 5.21 1.59
CA VAL A 274 3.80 6.10 1.82
C VAL A 274 5.07 5.29 1.94
N ALA A 275 6.09 5.68 1.18
CA ALA A 275 7.42 5.09 1.26
C ALA A 275 8.36 5.96 2.09
N ILE A 276 9.06 5.36 3.06
CA ILE A 276 10.13 6.02 3.84
C ILE A 276 11.41 5.19 3.80
N ALA A 277 12.58 5.83 3.94
CA ALA A 277 13.85 5.10 3.89
C ALA A 277 14.21 4.42 5.21
N GLN A 278 13.81 4.99 6.35
CA GLN A 278 14.18 4.51 7.69
C GLN A 278 13.03 4.76 8.66
N PHE A 279 12.93 3.92 9.70
CA PHE A 279 11.85 4.01 10.69
C PHE A 279 11.79 5.36 11.41
N ARG A 280 12.94 6.00 11.67
CA ARG A 280 13.02 7.32 12.35
C ARG A 280 12.23 8.44 11.65
N PHE A 281 11.97 8.33 10.35
CA PHE A 281 11.22 9.34 9.62
C PHE A 281 9.71 9.26 9.89
N LEU A 282 9.24 8.16 10.48
CA LEU A 282 7.84 8.01 10.89
C LEU A 282 7.44 9.08 11.92
N GLU A 283 8.35 9.45 12.83
CA GLU A 283 8.15 10.54 13.80
C GLU A 283 7.71 11.83 13.08
N ARG A 284 8.51 12.29 12.11
CA ARG A 284 8.23 13.53 11.38
C ARG A 284 7.02 13.39 10.46
N LEU A 285 6.83 12.22 9.85
CA LEU A 285 5.69 11.93 9.00
C LEU A 285 4.37 12.04 9.77
N LEU A 286 4.29 11.45 10.97
CA LEU A 286 3.04 11.46 11.74
C LEU A 286 2.87 12.73 12.57
N LEU A 287 3.89 13.12 13.34
CA LEU A 287 3.75 14.20 14.33
C LEU A 287 3.82 15.59 13.69
N VAL A 288 4.50 15.76 12.56
CA VAL A 288 4.57 17.06 11.87
C VAL A 288 3.64 17.06 10.67
N HIS A 289 3.87 16.18 9.70
CA HIS A 289 3.06 16.20 8.46
C HIS A 289 1.64 15.70 8.71
N GLY A 290 1.46 14.61 9.47
CA GLY A 290 0.15 14.11 9.85
C GLY A 290 -0.62 15.13 10.68
N HIS A 291 0.01 15.73 11.70
CA HIS A 291 -0.62 16.79 12.49
C HIS A 291 -0.95 18.02 11.65
N TRP A 292 -0.03 18.53 10.83
CA TRP A 292 -0.30 19.70 9.99
C TRP A 292 -1.34 19.42 8.92
N CYS A 293 -1.34 18.26 8.28
CA CYS A 293 -2.38 17.89 7.33
C CYS A 293 -3.73 17.75 8.03
N TYR A 294 -3.77 17.06 9.18
CA TYR A 294 -4.99 16.91 9.96
C TYR A 294 -5.49 18.26 10.46
N GLN A 295 -4.63 19.08 11.06
CA GLN A 295 -4.97 20.41 11.55
C GLN A 295 -5.37 21.31 10.38
N ARG A 296 -4.63 21.36 9.27
CA ARG A 296 -5.02 22.15 8.08
C ARG A 296 -6.37 21.72 7.53
N ILE A 297 -6.63 20.42 7.42
CA ILE A 297 -7.92 19.91 6.91
C ILE A 297 -9.05 20.15 7.93
N SER A 298 -8.81 19.90 9.22
CA SER A 298 -9.78 19.99 10.32
C SER A 298 -10.08 21.43 10.75
N SER A 299 -9.08 22.32 10.73
CA SER A 299 -9.21 23.72 11.15
C SER A 299 -9.51 24.67 9.99
N MET A 300 -9.03 24.40 8.76
CA MET A 300 -9.51 25.20 7.63
C MET A 300 -10.99 24.90 7.36
N PHE A 301 -11.43 23.64 7.29
CA PHE A 301 -12.79 23.32 6.80
C PHE A 301 -13.52 22.21 7.56
N PRO A 302 -13.81 22.36 8.87
CA PRO A 302 -14.65 21.39 9.60
C PRO A 302 -16.08 21.30 9.02
N MET A 303 -16.53 22.32 8.28
CA MET A 303 -17.82 22.38 7.60
C MET A 303 -17.90 21.56 6.30
N LEU A 304 -16.78 21.27 5.62
CA LEU A 304 -16.79 20.46 4.38
C LEU A 304 -17.27 19.02 4.66
N TYR A 305 -16.98 18.51 5.86
CA TYR A 305 -17.40 17.20 6.30
C TYR A 305 -18.92 17.11 6.56
N GLN A 306 -19.55 18.21 7.01
CA GLN A 306 -21.00 18.25 7.22
C GLN A 306 -21.80 18.18 5.91
N GLU A 307 -21.29 18.70 4.78
CA GLU A 307 -21.98 18.59 3.49
C GLU A 307 -22.15 17.12 3.04
N GLY A 308 -21.18 16.27 3.38
CA GLY A 308 -21.22 14.82 3.15
C GLY A 308 -22.18 14.10 4.09
N VAL A 309 -22.08 14.35 5.40
CA VAL A 309 -22.95 13.71 6.42
C VAL A 309 -24.42 14.10 6.27
N GLN A 310 -24.71 15.34 5.86
CA GLN A 310 -26.08 15.81 5.60
C GLN A 310 -26.62 15.36 4.24
N ASN A 311 -25.85 14.56 3.48
CA ASN A 311 -26.18 14.08 2.14
C ASN A 311 -26.66 15.19 1.18
N VAL A 312 -26.11 16.40 1.34
CA VAL A 312 -26.52 17.58 0.56
C VAL A 312 -26.06 17.44 -0.89
N LEU A 313 -24.94 16.75 -1.11
CA LEU A 313 -24.35 16.51 -2.42
C LEU A 313 -25.10 15.43 -3.22
N PHE A 314 -25.65 14.40 -2.56
CA PHE A 314 -26.35 13.27 -3.20
C PHE A 314 -27.81 13.16 -2.70
N SER A 315 -28.54 14.27 -2.79
CA SER A 315 -29.98 14.31 -2.51
C SER A 315 -30.79 14.05 -3.78
N TRP A 316 -31.91 13.32 -3.66
CA TRP A 316 -32.81 13.01 -4.77
C TRP A 316 -33.31 14.26 -5.51
N LEU A 317 -33.57 15.36 -4.80
CA LEU A 317 -33.97 16.64 -5.40
C LEU A 317 -32.88 17.22 -6.31
N ARG A 318 -31.60 17.05 -5.96
CA ARG A 318 -30.49 17.51 -6.79
C ARG A 318 -30.33 16.66 -8.04
N ILE A 319 -30.48 15.34 -7.92
CA ILE A 319 -30.46 14.41 -9.06
C ILE A 319 -31.59 14.77 -10.04
N LEU A 320 -32.81 14.94 -9.53
CA LEU A 320 -33.96 15.37 -10.34
C LEU A 320 -33.73 16.74 -10.99
N GLY A 321 -33.09 17.68 -10.28
CA GLY A 321 -32.71 18.98 -10.83
C GLY A 321 -31.72 18.89 -12.00
N TRP A 322 -30.72 18.00 -11.92
CA TRP A 322 -29.80 17.75 -13.02
C TRP A 322 -30.49 17.07 -14.21
N MET A 323 -31.39 16.12 -13.95
CA MET A 323 -32.21 15.50 -15.00
C MET A 323 -33.09 16.53 -15.70
N PHE A 324 -33.74 17.41 -14.93
CA PHE A 324 -34.56 18.49 -15.48
C PHE A 324 -33.75 19.46 -16.33
N ASN A 325 -32.56 19.88 -15.87
CA ASN A 325 -31.64 20.70 -16.66
C ASN A 325 -31.24 20.00 -17.98
N GLY A 326 -31.01 18.69 -17.96
CA GLY A 326 -30.75 17.89 -19.16
C GLY A 326 -31.92 17.92 -20.16
N VAL A 327 -33.16 17.79 -19.67
CA VAL A 327 -34.37 17.89 -20.51
C VAL A 327 -34.51 19.29 -21.10
N CYS A 328 -34.34 20.35 -20.31
CA CYS A 328 -34.39 21.73 -20.80
C CYS A 328 -33.33 21.99 -21.88
N ASN A 329 -32.09 21.51 -21.68
CA ASN A 329 -31.04 21.63 -22.68
C ASN A 329 -31.39 20.90 -23.98
N GLY A 330 -31.92 19.67 -23.89
CA GLY A 330 -32.35 18.91 -25.06
C GLY A 330 -33.46 19.61 -25.84
N VAL A 331 -34.46 20.17 -25.14
CA VAL A 331 -35.55 20.95 -25.75
C VAL A 331 -35.03 22.22 -26.41
N MET A 332 -34.15 22.98 -25.76
CA MET A 332 -33.56 24.19 -26.33
C MET A 332 -32.73 23.89 -27.58
N ILE A 333 -31.85 22.89 -27.53
CA ILE A 333 -31.03 22.49 -28.68
C ILE A 333 -31.93 22.06 -29.85
N PHE A 334 -32.98 21.27 -29.58
CA PHE A 334 -33.91 20.83 -30.62
C PHE A 334 -34.59 22.01 -31.32
N PHE A 335 -35.27 22.87 -30.56
CA PHE A 335 -36.02 23.97 -31.15
C PHE A 335 -35.11 25.01 -31.80
N PHE A 336 -34.00 25.40 -31.17
CA PHE A 336 -33.08 26.37 -31.77
C PHE A 336 -32.43 25.86 -33.05
N CYS A 337 -32.00 24.58 -33.10
CA CYS A 337 -31.46 24.00 -34.34
C CYS A 337 -32.53 23.92 -35.43
N THR A 338 -33.75 23.48 -35.11
CA THR A 338 -34.83 23.42 -36.12
C THR A 338 -35.17 24.80 -36.67
N THR A 339 -35.37 25.81 -35.82
CA THR A 339 -35.72 27.16 -36.27
C THR A 339 -34.60 27.83 -37.04
N ALA A 340 -33.34 27.66 -36.62
CA ALA A 340 -32.18 28.23 -37.31
C ALA A 340 -31.97 27.65 -38.72
N LEU A 341 -32.29 26.36 -38.91
CA LEU A 341 -32.03 25.63 -40.16
C LEU A 341 -33.25 25.50 -41.09
N GLN A 342 -34.48 25.78 -40.63
CA GLN A 342 -35.72 25.54 -41.39
C GLN A 342 -35.90 26.44 -42.64
N HIS A 343 -35.34 27.65 -42.66
CA HIS A 343 -35.63 28.65 -43.71
C HIS A 343 -34.39 29.15 -44.48
N GLN A 344 -33.24 28.49 -44.37
CA GLN A 344 -32.01 28.94 -45.02
C GLN A 344 -31.56 28.02 -46.15
N ALA A 345 -31.14 28.62 -47.28
CA ALA A 345 -30.29 27.96 -48.26
C ALA A 345 -28.94 27.66 -47.61
N PHE A 346 -28.72 26.41 -47.22
CA PHE A 346 -27.58 26.01 -46.39
C PHE A 346 -26.28 25.92 -47.19
N ARG A 347 -26.38 25.63 -48.50
CA ARG A 347 -25.25 25.52 -49.44
C ARG A 347 -25.28 26.64 -50.47
N LYS A 348 -24.11 26.94 -51.06
CA LYS A 348 -23.95 27.92 -52.16
C LYS A 348 -24.86 27.64 -53.37
N GLY A 349 -25.37 26.41 -53.51
CA GLY A 349 -26.30 25.98 -54.55
C GLY A 349 -27.81 26.12 -54.23
N GLY A 350 -28.20 26.64 -53.06
CA GLY A 350 -29.62 26.82 -52.71
C GLY A 350 -30.33 25.58 -52.13
N GLU A 351 -29.59 24.52 -51.85
CA GLU A 351 -30.13 23.26 -51.33
C GLU A 351 -30.64 23.40 -49.88
N VAL A 352 -31.77 22.74 -49.61
CA VAL A 352 -32.39 22.64 -48.29
C VAL A 352 -31.74 21.57 -47.42
N VAL A 353 -31.83 21.76 -46.10
CA VAL A 353 -31.25 20.88 -45.08
C VAL A 353 -31.98 19.54 -45.03
N ASP A 354 -31.24 18.43 -45.16
CA ASP A 354 -31.76 17.07 -44.95
C ASP A 354 -31.71 16.67 -43.45
N PHE A 355 -32.52 15.68 -43.06
CA PHE A 355 -32.61 15.19 -41.68
C PHE A 355 -31.26 14.71 -41.13
N ALA A 356 -30.38 14.17 -41.97
CA ALA A 356 -29.03 13.77 -41.56
C ALA A 356 -28.15 14.97 -41.18
N VAL A 357 -28.25 16.09 -41.92
CA VAL A 357 -27.52 17.34 -41.65
C VAL A 357 -28.06 18.01 -40.39
N LEU A 358 -29.37 18.03 -40.22
CA LEU A 358 -30.04 18.53 -39.02
C LEU A 358 -29.60 17.72 -37.78
N GLY A 359 -29.67 16.39 -37.86
CA GLY A 359 -29.28 15.48 -36.78
C GLY A 359 -27.80 15.61 -36.39
N ALA A 360 -26.90 15.67 -37.38
CA ALA A 360 -25.48 15.88 -37.14
C ALA A 360 -25.19 17.25 -36.48
N THR A 361 -25.89 18.31 -36.91
CA THR A 361 -25.75 19.65 -36.31
C THR A 361 -26.24 19.68 -34.87
N MET A 362 -27.40 19.07 -34.60
CA MET A 362 -27.94 18.94 -33.24
C MET A 362 -26.99 18.16 -32.33
N TYR A 363 -26.44 17.05 -32.81
CA TYR A 363 -25.54 16.24 -32.01
C TYR A 363 -24.21 16.95 -31.73
N THR A 364 -23.66 17.69 -32.70
CA THR A 364 -22.51 18.58 -32.44
C THR A 364 -22.83 19.57 -31.32
N CYS A 365 -24.00 20.20 -31.34
CA CYS A 365 -24.41 21.13 -30.28
C CYS A 365 -24.52 20.43 -28.91
N VAL A 366 -25.04 19.21 -28.86
CA VAL A 366 -25.10 18.40 -27.62
C VAL A 366 -23.70 18.11 -27.08
N VAL A 367 -22.77 17.64 -27.93
CA VAL A 367 -21.39 17.34 -27.52
C VAL A 367 -20.72 18.58 -26.94
N TRP A 368 -20.86 19.74 -27.59
CA TRP A 368 -20.31 20.99 -27.08
C TRP A 368 -20.97 21.44 -25.77
N VAL A 369 -22.30 21.44 -25.68
CA VAL A 369 -23.02 21.87 -24.47
C VAL A 369 -22.64 21.00 -23.28
N VAL A 370 -22.60 19.67 -23.42
CA VAL A 370 -22.25 18.77 -22.30
C VAL A 370 -20.81 18.96 -21.85
N ASN A 371 -19.85 19.06 -22.78
CA ASN A 371 -18.43 19.23 -22.45
C ASN A 371 -18.14 20.61 -21.84
N CYS A 372 -18.74 21.68 -22.39
CA CYS A 372 -18.61 23.02 -21.81
C CYS A 372 -19.33 23.13 -20.47
N GLN A 373 -20.51 22.52 -20.31
CA GLN A 373 -21.20 22.47 -19.01
C GLN A 373 -20.35 21.72 -17.97
N MET A 374 -19.69 20.62 -18.37
CA MET A 374 -18.76 19.91 -17.49
C MET A 374 -17.58 20.80 -17.10
N ALA A 375 -16.96 21.50 -18.05
CA ALA A 375 -15.88 22.45 -17.79
C ALA A 375 -16.30 23.57 -16.81
N LEU A 376 -17.51 24.12 -16.97
CA LEU A 376 -18.07 25.14 -16.08
C LEU A 376 -18.41 24.62 -14.67
N SER A 377 -18.62 23.31 -14.52
CA SER A 377 -18.95 22.68 -13.23
C SER A 377 -17.74 22.25 -12.41
N VAL A 378 -16.57 22.15 -13.04
CA VAL A 378 -15.32 21.70 -12.40
C VAL A 378 -14.67 22.86 -11.66
N SER A 379 -14.39 22.69 -10.37
CA SER A 379 -13.76 23.75 -9.55
C SER A 379 -12.23 23.82 -9.66
N TYR A 380 -11.57 22.72 -10.04
CA TYR A 380 -10.11 22.68 -10.20
C TYR A 380 -9.76 21.99 -11.51
N PHE A 381 -9.21 22.76 -12.45
CA PHE A 381 -9.05 22.30 -13.82
C PHE A 381 -7.66 21.70 -14.05
N THR A 382 -7.57 20.37 -13.97
CA THR A 382 -6.32 19.61 -14.15
C THR A 382 -5.99 19.40 -15.63
N LEU A 383 -4.72 19.06 -15.93
CA LEU A 383 -4.30 18.70 -17.28
C LEU A 383 -5.07 17.48 -17.82
N ILE A 384 -5.34 16.49 -16.97
CA ILE A 384 -6.11 15.29 -17.33
C ILE A 384 -7.52 15.70 -17.80
N GLN A 385 -8.20 16.57 -17.05
CA GLN A 385 -9.53 17.04 -17.42
C GLN A 385 -9.53 17.84 -18.71
N HIS A 386 -8.50 18.66 -18.99
CA HIS A 386 -8.37 19.33 -20.28
C HIS A 386 -8.30 18.31 -21.42
N ILE A 387 -7.47 17.28 -21.28
CA ILE A 387 -7.31 16.23 -22.30
C ILE A 387 -8.64 15.54 -22.57
N PHE A 388 -9.40 15.17 -21.54
CA PHE A 388 -10.68 14.47 -21.74
C PHE A 388 -11.80 15.37 -22.29
N ILE A 389 -11.93 16.62 -21.82
CA ILE A 389 -12.99 17.53 -22.28
C ILE A 389 -12.74 17.96 -23.73
N TRP A 390 -11.56 18.49 -24.02
CA TRP A 390 -11.22 18.96 -25.36
C TRP A 390 -10.99 17.78 -26.31
N GLY A 391 -10.42 16.69 -25.80
CA GLY A 391 -10.29 15.44 -26.53
C GLY A 391 -11.64 14.83 -26.90
N GLY A 392 -12.66 14.92 -26.05
CA GLY A 392 -14.03 14.48 -26.37
C GLY A 392 -14.64 15.25 -27.54
N ILE A 393 -14.47 16.58 -27.56
CA ILE A 393 -14.91 17.43 -28.67
C ILE A 393 -14.13 17.11 -29.95
N ALA A 394 -12.81 16.97 -29.86
CA ALA A 394 -11.97 16.63 -31.00
C ALA A 394 -12.32 15.23 -31.56
N LEU A 395 -12.56 14.27 -30.67
CA LEU A 395 -12.94 12.89 -31.02
C LEU A 395 -14.27 12.86 -31.78
N TRP A 396 -15.24 13.70 -31.41
CA TRP A 396 -16.49 13.83 -32.17
C TRP A 396 -16.26 14.26 -33.63
N TYR A 397 -15.41 15.25 -33.86
CA TYR A 397 -15.08 15.68 -35.23
C TYR A 397 -14.26 14.62 -35.99
N LEU A 398 -13.34 13.94 -35.32
CA LEU A 398 -12.61 12.80 -35.91
C LEU A 398 -13.56 11.65 -36.27
N PHE A 399 -14.56 11.38 -35.43
CA PHE A 399 -15.61 10.40 -35.71
C PHE A 399 -16.44 10.80 -36.93
N LEU A 400 -16.86 12.07 -37.05
CA LEU A 400 -17.60 12.56 -38.22
C LEU A 400 -16.79 12.42 -39.52
N LEU A 401 -15.47 12.66 -39.48
CA LEU A 401 -14.58 12.47 -40.61
C LEU A 401 -14.40 10.98 -40.96
N ALA A 402 -14.17 10.13 -39.97
CA ALA A 402 -13.96 8.70 -40.17
C ALA A 402 -15.25 8.03 -40.67
N TYR A 403 -16.38 8.30 -40.04
CA TYR A 403 -17.68 7.73 -40.42
C TYR A 403 -18.13 8.22 -41.80
N GLY A 404 -17.89 9.49 -42.11
CA GLY A 404 -18.18 10.08 -43.42
C GLY A 404 -17.31 9.56 -44.57
N ALA A 405 -16.17 8.93 -44.28
CA ALA A 405 -15.24 8.37 -45.27
C ALA A 405 -15.49 6.86 -45.57
N ILE A 406 -16.36 6.20 -44.79
CA ILE A 406 -16.72 4.78 -45.00
C ILE A 406 -17.60 4.65 -46.24
N THR A 407 -17.42 3.57 -47.01
CA THR A 407 -18.17 3.29 -48.24
C THR A 407 -19.70 3.45 -48.06
N PRO A 408 -20.43 4.01 -49.05
CA PRO A 408 -21.88 4.27 -48.96
C PRO A 408 -22.76 3.04 -48.68
N THR A 409 -22.22 1.83 -48.88
CA THR A 409 -22.90 0.56 -48.56
C THR A 409 -23.05 0.34 -47.05
N LEU A 410 -22.15 0.90 -46.23
CA LEU A 410 -22.20 0.81 -44.77
C LEU A 410 -22.75 2.10 -44.13
N SER A 411 -22.39 3.26 -44.68
CA SER A 411 -22.85 4.58 -44.22
C SER A 411 -23.93 5.10 -45.16
N THR A 412 -25.14 4.57 -45.02
CA THR A 412 -26.28 4.85 -45.91
C THR A 412 -26.68 6.33 -45.95
N SER A 413 -26.83 6.98 -44.79
CA SER A 413 -27.36 8.36 -44.68
C SER A 413 -26.32 9.41 -44.27
N ALA A 414 -25.08 9.02 -43.96
CA ALA A 414 -24.06 9.90 -43.39
C ALA A 414 -22.78 10.03 -44.24
N PHE A 415 -22.78 9.46 -45.45
CA PHE A 415 -21.63 9.54 -46.37
C PHE A 415 -21.32 11.00 -46.74
N MET A 416 -20.07 11.43 -46.50
CA MET A 416 -19.55 12.78 -46.78
C MET A 416 -20.34 13.98 -46.20
N VAL A 417 -21.30 13.74 -45.30
CA VAL A 417 -22.18 14.77 -44.73
C VAL A 417 -21.41 15.89 -44.03
N PHE A 418 -20.31 15.57 -43.33
CA PHE A 418 -19.49 16.57 -42.66
C PHE A 418 -18.60 17.38 -43.62
N VAL A 419 -17.92 16.72 -44.56
CA VAL A 419 -16.93 17.35 -45.45
C VAL A 419 -17.60 18.20 -46.54
N GLU A 420 -18.71 17.74 -47.10
CA GLU A 420 -19.40 18.43 -48.20
C GLU A 420 -20.59 19.27 -47.71
N GLY A 421 -21.25 18.84 -46.64
CA GLY A 421 -22.42 19.52 -46.09
C GLY A 421 -22.08 20.57 -45.03
N LEU A 422 -21.51 20.13 -43.91
CA LEU A 422 -21.46 20.93 -42.68
C LEU A 422 -20.25 21.87 -42.62
N ALA A 423 -19.04 21.35 -42.86
CA ALA A 423 -17.80 22.09 -42.68
C ALA A 423 -17.66 23.34 -43.59
N PRO A 424 -18.07 23.29 -44.89
CA PRO A 424 -17.99 24.45 -45.77
C PRO A 424 -19.06 25.52 -45.52
N ALA A 425 -20.14 25.18 -44.80
CA ALA A 425 -21.27 26.05 -44.55
C ALA A 425 -20.99 26.98 -43.35
N PRO A 426 -20.91 28.31 -43.52
CA PRO A 426 -20.70 29.21 -42.39
C PRO A 426 -21.88 29.22 -41.42
N SER A 427 -23.09 28.98 -41.93
CA SER A 427 -24.33 28.85 -41.15
C SER A 427 -24.23 27.75 -40.09
N TYR A 428 -23.53 26.64 -40.37
CA TYR A 428 -23.30 25.57 -39.41
C TYR A 428 -22.52 26.06 -38.18
N TRP A 429 -21.38 26.72 -38.38
CA TRP A 429 -20.52 27.19 -37.30
C TRP A 429 -21.18 28.29 -36.47
N ILE A 430 -21.89 29.21 -37.13
CA ILE A 430 -22.62 30.28 -36.45
C ILE A 430 -23.78 29.70 -35.63
N THR A 431 -24.54 28.76 -36.20
CA THR A 431 -25.66 28.10 -35.50
C THR A 431 -25.13 27.29 -34.32
N ALA A 432 -24.07 26.52 -34.50
CA ALA A 432 -23.48 25.74 -33.41
C ALA A 432 -23.01 26.64 -32.25
N LEU A 433 -22.29 27.74 -32.56
CA LEU A 433 -21.86 28.69 -31.54
C LEU A 433 -23.05 29.34 -30.82
N PHE A 434 -24.05 29.80 -31.58
CA PHE A 434 -25.25 30.43 -31.04
C PHE A 434 -26.02 29.48 -30.11
N VAL A 435 -26.30 28.26 -30.57
CA VAL A 435 -27.06 27.26 -29.80
C VAL A 435 -26.30 26.87 -28.53
N VAL A 436 -24.99 26.66 -28.61
CA VAL A 436 -24.16 26.32 -27.44
C VAL A 436 -24.20 27.43 -26.40
N VAL A 437 -23.98 28.69 -26.82
CA VAL A 437 -24.01 29.84 -25.91
C VAL A 437 -25.42 30.03 -25.31
N ALA A 438 -26.47 30.03 -26.14
CA ALA A 438 -27.85 30.20 -25.69
C ALA A 438 -28.29 29.13 -24.69
N THR A 439 -27.89 27.88 -24.91
CA THR A 439 -28.22 26.74 -24.03
C THR A 439 -27.45 26.79 -22.70
N LEU A 440 -26.22 27.31 -22.70
CA LEU A 440 -25.39 27.40 -21.49
C LEU A 440 -25.69 28.63 -20.62
N ILE A 441 -26.25 29.71 -21.19
CA ILE A 441 -26.58 30.95 -20.45
C ILE A 441 -27.46 30.68 -19.23
N PRO A 442 -28.58 29.92 -19.29
CA PRO A 442 -29.40 29.64 -18.12
C PRO A 442 -28.62 28.95 -17.00
N PHE A 443 -27.83 27.94 -17.33
CA PHE A 443 -27.01 27.21 -16.36
C PHE A 443 -25.91 28.09 -15.75
N PHE A 444 -25.23 28.89 -16.58
CA PHE A 444 -24.20 29.83 -16.12
C PHE A 444 -24.81 30.90 -15.21
N THR A 445 -25.94 31.48 -15.61
CA THR A 445 -26.65 32.51 -14.84
C THR A 445 -27.10 31.96 -13.49
N TYR A 446 -27.71 30.77 -13.47
CA TYR A 446 -28.07 30.08 -12.23
C TYR A 446 -26.85 29.84 -11.34
N SER A 447 -25.75 29.36 -11.91
CA SER A 447 -24.51 29.09 -11.18
C SER A 447 -23.90 30.37 -10.58
N VAL A 448 -23.88 31.47 -11.33
CA VAL A 448 -23.39 32.78 -10.87
C VAL A 448 -24.29 33.36 -9.78
N ILE A 449 -25.61 33.35 -9.96
CA ILE A 449 -26.56 33.85 -8.95
C ILE A 449 -26.42 33.04 -7.66
N ARG A 450 -26.36 31.71 -7.78
CA ARG A 450 -26.16 30.83 -6.64
C ARG A 450 -24.81 31.09 -5.97
N MET A 451 -23.74 31.24 -6.72
CA MET A 451 -22.41 31.52 -6.18
C MET A 451 -22.35 32.89 -5.50
N ARG A 452 -23.03 33.92 -6.02
CA ARG A 452 -22.96 35.29 -5.50
C ARG A 452 -23.90 35.54 -4.32
N PHE A 453 -25.13 35.05 -4.39
CA PHE A 453 -26.17 35.34 -3.39
C PHE A 453 -26.38 34.20 -2.38
N PHE A 454 -26.12 32.95 -2.78
CA PHE A 454 -26.33 31.76 -1.94
C PHE A 454 -25.14 30.79 -2.00
N PRO A 455 -23.90 31.26 -1.72
CA PRO A 455 -22.71 30.43 -1.86
C PRO A 455 -22.76 29.20 -0.93
N MET A 456 -22.39 28.04 -1.47
CA MET A 456 -22.15 26.84 -0.66
C MET A 456 -20.84 27.00 0.12
N TYR A 457 -20.64 26.21 1.18
CA TYR A 457 -19.49 26.40 2.06
C TYR A 457 -18.16 26.29 1.29
N HIS A 458 -18.04 25.29 0.41
CA HIS A 458 -16.85 25.12 -0.43
C HIS A 458 -16.57 26.30 -1.38
N ASN A 459 -17.61 27.01 -1.86
CA ASN A 459 -17.43 28.20 -2.72
C ASN A 459 -16.93 29.40 -1.91
N MET A 460 -17.45 29.60 -0.69
CA MET A 460 -16.98 30.67 0.21
C MET A 460 -15.51 30.48 0.56
N ILE A 461 -15.13 29.23 0.77
CA ILE A 461 -13.77 28.79 1.09
C ILE A 461 -12.80 29.03 -0.08
N GLN A 462 -13.22 28.72 -1.30
CA GLN A 462 -12.41 28.96 -2.49
C GLN A 462 -12.19 30.45 -2.73
N TRP A 463 -13.22 31.27 -2.52
CA TRP A 463 -13.13 32.73 -2.54
C TRP A 463 -12.11 33.25 -1.52
N LEU A 464 -12.19 32.76 -0.27
CA LEU A 464 -11.29 33.18 0.79
C LEU A 464 -9.82 32.86 0.52
N ARG A 465 -9.56 31.69 -0.11
CA ARG A 465 -8.21 31.32 -0.56
C ARG A 465 -7.70 32.19 -1.70
N PHE A 466 -8.56 32.56 -2.65
CA PHE A 466 -8.18 33.38 -3.79
C PHE A 466 -7.83 34.81 -3.38
N ASP A 467 -8.61 35.41 -2.46
CA ASP A 467 -8.36 36.76 -1.96
C ASP A 467 -7.18 36.82 -0.95
N GLY A 468 -6.52 35.70 -0.64
CA GLY A 468 -5.37 35.66 0.29
C GLY A 468 -5.72 35.84 1.76
N HIS A 469 -7.00 35.94 2.12
CA HIS A 469 -7.51 36.09 3.49
C HIS A 469 -7.81 34.75 4.18
N ALA A 470 -7.26 33.64 3.68
CA ALA A 470 -7.51 32.30 4.24
C ALA A 470 -7.06 32.15 5.70
N ASP A 471 -6.08 32.95 6.12
CA ASP A 471 -5.54 32.96 7.49
C ASP A 471 -6.16 34.05 8.37
N ASP A 472 -7.13 34.82 7.85
CA ASP A 472 -7.76 35.93 8.57
C ASP A 472 -8.84 35.43 9.56
N PRO A 473 -8.67 35.64 10.89
CA PRO A 473 -9.58 35.12 11.90
C PRO A 473 -11.02 35.64 11.77
N GLU A 474 -11.21 36.89 11.31
CA GLU A 474 -12.55 37.49 11.22
C GLU A 474 -13.39 36.84 10.13
N TYR A 475 -12.81 36.63 8.94
CA TYR A 475 -13.50 35.96 7.84
C TYR A 475 -13.84 34.50 8.17
N CYS A 476 -12.94 33.79 8.86
CA CYS A 476 -13.20 32.44 9.33
C CYS A 476 -14.38 32.40 10.33
N GLN A 477 -14.52 33.40 11.20
CA GLN A 477 -15.65 33.51 12.11
C GLN A 477 -16.97 33.81 11.40
N VAL A 478 -16.98 34.67 10.37
CA VAL A 478 -18.19 34.97 9.57
C VAL A 478 -18.72 33.73 8.86
N VAL A 479 -17.83 32.92 8.26
CA VAL A 479 -18.19 31.63 7.63
C VAL A 479 -18.77 30.67 8.69
N ARG A 480 -18.18 30.65 9.89
CA ARG A 480 -18.61 29.82 11.02
C ARG A 480 -19.97 30.22 11.60
N GLN A 481 -20.31 31.50 11.67
CA GLN A 481 -21.61 31.96 12.18
C GLN A 481 -22.77 31.61 11.24
N ARG A 482 -22.55 31.66 9.92
CA ARG A 482 -23.57 31.31 8.91
C ARG A 482 -23.92 29.81 8.88
N SER A 483 -23.05 28.94 9.40
CA SER A 483 -23.27 27.49 9.42
C SER A 483 -23.99 26.97 10.66
N VAL A 484 -24.09 27.77 11.73
CA VAL A 484 -24.90 27.45 12.90
C VAL A 484 -26.38 27.75 12.57
N ARG A 485 -26.96 27.00 11.64
CA ARG A 485 -28.40 26.75 11.72
C ARG A 485 -28.61 25.81 12.89
N PRO A 486 -29.63 26.02 13.76
CA PRO A 486 -29.93 25.10 14.84
C PRO A 486 -30.21 23.73 14.20
N THR A 487 -29.27 22.81 14.37
CA THR A 487 -29.48 21.41 14.07
C THR A 487 -30.61 20.96 14.98
N THR A 488 -31.75 20.64 14.39
CA THR A 488 -32.86 19.99 15.12
C THR A 488 -32.30 18.68 15.63
N VAL A 489 -31.86 18.68 16.89
CA VAL A 489 -31.30 17.50 17.55
C VAL A 489 -32.31 16.37 17.36
N GLY A 490 -31.88 15.27 16.71
CA GLY A 490 -32.76 14.16 16.36
C GLY A 490 -33.52 13.66 17.59
N VAL A 491 -34.74 13.16 17.36
CA VAL A 491 -35.65 12.68 18.42
C VAL A 491 -34.94 11.70 19.37
N SER A 492 -34.00 10.89 18.86
CA SER A 492 -33.18 9.95 19.64
C SER A 492 -32.30 10.65 20.69
N ALA A 493 -31.67 11.78 20.36
CA ALA A 493 -30.83 12.52 21.32
C ALA A 493 -31.67 13.22 22.41
N ARG A 494 -32.93 13.60 22.10
CA ARG A 494 -33.87 14.05 23.13
C ARG A 494 -34.30 12.92 24.06
N ILE A 495 -34.50 11.71 23.53
CA ILE A 495 -34.90 10.55 24.33
C ILE A 495 -33.74 10.14 25.26
N ASP A 496 -32.51 10.08 24.77
CA ASP A 496 -31.32 9.79 25.59
C ASP A 496 -31.09 10.84 26.68
N ALA A 497 -31.23 12.13 26.35
CA ALA A 497 -31.13 13.18 27.37
C ALA A 497 -32.26 13.09 28.42
N LYS A 498 -33.45 12.60 28.04
CA LYS A 498 -34.57 12.39 28.96
C LYS A 498 -34.40 11.14 29.82
N LEU A 499 -33.75 10.10 29.30
CA LEU A 499 -33.38 8.89 30.04
C LEU A 499 -32.27 9.18 31.05
N HIS A 500 -31.29 10.02 30.70
CA HIS A 500 -30.19 10.38 31.59
C HIS A 500 -30.50 11.49 32.60
N SER A 501 -31.63 12.19 32.46
CA SER A 501 -32.06 13.23 33.41
C SER A 501 -33.05 12.75 34.48
N GLN A 502 -33.42 11.47 34.49
CA GLN A 502 -34.22 10.91 35.60
C GLN A 502 -33.31 10.55 36.79
N PRO A 503 -33.55 11.12 37.99
CA PRO A 503 -32.80 10.75 39.19
C PRO A 503 -33.09 9.30 39.58
N ALA A 504 -32.04 8.58 40.00
CA ALA A 504 -32.12 7.22 40.53
C ALA A 504 -32.99 7.14 41.80
N ALA A 505 -34.30 7.00 41.63
CA ALA A 505 -35.25 6.78 42.70
C ALA A 505 -36.26 5.70 42.30
N SER A 506 -35.81 4.43 42.32
CA SER A 506 -36.63 3.24 42.54
C SER A 506 -35.75 1.98 42.55
N ARG A 507 -34.80 1.91 43.48
CA ARG A 507 -34.33 0.63 44.02
C ARG A 507 -34.85 0.52 45.44
N ARG A 508 -36.06 -0.03 45.59
CA ARG A 508 -36.53 -0.71 46.80
C ARG A 508 -37.86 -1.40 46.48
N GLU A 509 -37.97 -2.62 47.00
CA GLU A 509 -39.17 -3.44 47.16
C GLU A 509 -39.64 -4.25 45.94
N SER A 510 -39.14 -5.48 45.84
CA SER A 510 -40.03 -6.65 45.99
C SER A 510 -39.23 -7.86 46.48
N SER A 511 -39.81 -8.46 47.52
CA SER A 511 -39.58 -9.75 48.19
C SER A 511 -38.99 -10.89 47.38
#